data_AF-A0A2N0QC64-F1
#
_entry.id   AF-A0A2N0QC64-F1
#
_cell.length_a   1.000
_cell.length_b   1.000
_cell.length_c   1.000
_cell.angle_alpha   90.00
_cell.angle_beta   90.00
_cell.angle_gamma   90.00
#
_symmetry.space_group_name_H-M   'P 1'
#
loop_
_entity.id
_entity.type
_entity.pdbx_description
1 polymer ?
#
loop_
_entity_poly.entity_id
_entity_poly.type
_entity_poly.pdbx_seq_one_letter_code
_entity_poly.pdbx_strand_id
1 'polypeptide(L)'
;MDYTPTIFYACCTSCLYLVQVPTVILCTLFEIMKINLFHKHKLPLNEPIEYIYLALVIFTLVSTALTVYIQNCFDNWQKVVKWINRISSLLWVLIPVLYTSFTINELSPIPFSCPKDYSYPNPSKSYYNACLIRFLNLMLMWIMFLTTFFFTVLALIPERKINDLFGVKSNIKNDDERKESDVYDV
;
A
#
# COMPACT_ATOMS: atom_id res chain seq x y z
N MET A 1 22.90 19.90 15.70
CA MET A 1 21.55 19.50 15.26
C MET A 1 21.59 18.01 14.98
N ASP A 2 20.81 17.20 15.68
CA ASP A 2 20.69 15.77 15.40
C ASP A 2 19.78 15.56 14.18
N TYR A 3 20.36 15.17 13.05
CA TYR A 3 19.64 14.93 11.79
C TYR A 3 19.03 13.52 11.70
N THR A 4 19.35 12.66 12.67
CA THR A 4 18.99 11.24 12.76
C THR A 4 17.49 10.94 12.57
N PRO A 5 16.53 11.63 13.24
CA PRO A 5 15.11 11.35 13.07
C PRO A 5 14.58 11.73 11.66
N THR A 6 15.08 12.83 11.10
CA THR A 6 14.70 13.28 9.75
C THR A 6 15.22 12.33 8.67
N ILE A 7 16.46 11.84 8.82
CA ILE A 7 17.06 10.86 7.91
C ILE A 7 16.30 9.52 7.95
N PHE A 8 15.94 9.05 9.14
CA PHE A 8 15.17 7.81 9.31
C PHE A 8 13.80 7.92 8.62
N TYR A 9 13.06 9.01 8.85
CA TYR A 9 11.76 9.24 8.23
C TYR A 9 11.85 9.35 6.70
N ALA A 10 12.84 10.07 6.17
CA ALA A 10 13.11 10.15 4.74
C ALA A 10 13.41 8.76 4.14
N CYS A 11 14.24 7.96 4.81
CA CYS A 11 14.55 6.60 4.37
C CYS A 11 13.31 5.70 4.36
N CYS A 12 12.51 5.70 5.44
CA CYS A 12 11.28 4.91 5.51
C CYS A 12 10.28 5.29 4.42
N THR A 13 10.06 6.60 4.20
CA THR A 13 9.15 7.08 3.16
C THR A 13 9.65 6.73 1.76
N SER A 14 10.95 6.89 1.47
CA SER A 14 11.54 6.45 0.20
C SER A 14 11.38 4.95 -0.04
N CYS A 15 11.65 4.11 0.97
CA CYS A 15 11.47 2.66 0.87
C CYS A 15 10.02 2.27 0.55
N LEU A 16 9.04 2.94 1.18
CA LEU A 16 7.64 2.66 0.90
C LEU A 16 7.23 3.08 -0.53
N TYR A 17 7.75 4.19 -1.05
CA TYR A 17 7.51 4.58 -2.44
C TYR A 17 8.10 3.58 -3.44
N LEU A 18 9.29 3.04 -3.15
CA LEU A 18 9.94 2.00 -3.96
C LEU A 18 9.11 0.72 -4.04
N VAL A 19 8.30 0.41 -3.02
CA VAL A 19 7.39 -0.74 -3.04
C VAL A 19 6.05 -0.36 -3.69
N GLN A 20 5.50 0.80 -3.37
CA GLN A 20 4.15 1.19 -3.78
C GLN A 20 4.05 1.43 -5.30
N VAL A 21 5.03 2.08 -5.92
CA VAL A 21 5.00 2.41 -7.36
C VAL A 21 5.00 1.15 -8.24
N PRO A 22 5.90 0.16 -8.05
CA PRO A 22 5.81 -1.09 -8.80
C PRO A 22 4.51 -1.85 -8.51
N THR A 23 4.06 -1.85 -7.26
CA THR A 23 2.86 -2.62 -6.87
C THR A 23 1.59 -2.04 -7.52
N VAL A 24 1.40 -0.71 -7.59
CA VAL A 24 0.23 -0.11 -8.25
C VAL A 24 0.21 -0.39 -9.76
N ILE A 25 1.38 -0.41 -10.40
CA ILE A 25 1.51 -0.79 -11.81
C ILE A 25 1.13 -2.26 -12.00
N LEU A 26 1.65 -3.15 -11.15
CA LEU A 26 1.30 -4.57 -11.19
C LEU A 26 -0.20 -4.79 -10.94
N CYS A 27 -0.81 -4.13 -9.95
CA CYS A 27 -2.26 -4.17 -9.73
C CYS A 27 -3.04 -3.81 -11.00
N THR A 28 -2.62 -2.73 -11.68
CA THR A 28 -3.29 -2.26 -12.91
C THR A 28 -3.21 -3.33 -14.01
N LEU A 29 -2.02 -3.88 -14.22
CA LEU A 29 -1.79 -4.90 -15.26
C LEU A 29 -2.57 -6.18 -14.96
N PHE A 30 -2.50 -6.69 -13.73
CA PHE A 30 -3.17 -7.91 -13.33
C PHE A 30 -4.69 -7.79 -13.38
N GLU A 31 -5.25 -6.63 -13.01
CA GLU A 31 -6.69 -6.38 -13.11
C GLU A 31 -7.17 -6.37 -14.56
N ILE A 32 -6.48 -5.63 -15.44
CA ILE A 32 -6.81 -5.61 -16.89
C ILE A 32 -6.69 -7.02 -17.49
N MET A 33 -5.63 -7.75 -17.14
CA MET A 33 -5.43 -9.12 -17.60
C MET A 33 -6.53 -10.06 -17.07
N LYS A 34 -6.99 -9.89 -15.81
CA LYS A 34 -8.10 -10.66 -15.23
C LYS A 34 -9.37 -10.42 -16.03
N ILE A 35 -9.79 -9.17 -16.18
CA ILE A 35 -11.01 -8.77 -16.92
C ILE A 35 -10.98 -9.37 -18.33
N ASN A 36 -9.89 -9.17 -19.07
CA ASN A 36 -9.74 -9.69 -20.44
C ASN A 36 -9.83 -11.22 -20.50
N LEU A 37 -9.21 -11.93 -19.56
CA LEU A 37 -9.23 -13.39 -19.52
C LEU A 37 -10.63 -13.93 -19.23
N PHE A 38 -11.35 -13.30 -18.30
CA PHE A 38 -12.71 -13.71 -17.92
C PHE A 38 -13.70 -13.47 -19.07
N HIS A 39 -13.63 -12.33 -19.75
CA HIS A 39 -14.43 -12.08 -20.96
C HIS A 39 -14.12 -13.08 -22.08
N LYS A 40 -12.83 -13.31 -22.36
CA LYS A 40 -12.40 -14.23 -23.42
C LYS A 40 -12.93 -15.65 -23.21
N HIS A 41 -12.98 -16.10 -21.96
CA HIS A 41 -13.43 -17.44 -21.60
C HIS A 41 -14.88 -17.51 -21.10
N LYS A 42 -15.64 -16.42 -21.18
CA LYS A 42 -17.03 -16.31 -20.71
C LYS A 42 -17.22 -16.82 -19.26
N LEU A 43 -16.24 -16.51 -18.41
CA LEU A 43 -16.28 -16.84 -16.99
C LEU A 43 -17.23 -15.88 -16.26
N PRO A 44 -17.86 -16.30 -15.16
CA PRO A 44 -18.65 -15.38 -14.33
C PRO A 44 -17.75 -14.25 -13.84
N LEU A 45 -18.13 -13.02 -14.14
CA LEU A 45 -17.41 -11.81 -13.75
C LEU A 45 -18.40 -10.82 -13.15
N ASN A 46 -18.15 -10.34 -11.95
CA ASN A 46 -18.92 -9.23 -11.38
C ASN A 46 -18.37 -7.89 -11.91
N GLU A 47 -18.71 -7.55 -13.14
CA GLU A 47 -18.16 -6.37 -13.85
C GLU A 47 -18.17 -5.07 -13.02
N PRO A 48 -19.25 -4.68 -12.30
CA PRO A 48 -19.24 -3.47 -11.50
C PRO A 48 -18.09 -3.38 -10.48
N ILE A 49 -17.79 -4.46 -9.75
CA ILE A 49 -16.76 -4.41 -8.69
C ILE A 49 -15.34 -4.39 -9.28
N GLU A 50 -15.12 -5.07 -10.41
CA GLU A 50 -13.85 -5.03 -11.13
C GLU A 50 -13.57 -3.62 -11.67
N TYR A 51 -14.56 -2.97 -12.29
CA TYR A 51 -14.37 -1.61 -12.78
C TYR A 51 -14.20 -0.58 -11.66
N ILE A 52 -14.88 -0.75 -10.51
CA ILE A 52 -14.67 0.10 -9.33
C ILE A 52 -13.23 -0.07 -8.81
N TYR A 53 -12.72 -1.29 -8.74
CA TYR A 53 -11.35 -1.53 -8.31
C TYR A 53 -10.34 -1.01 -9.33
N LEU A 54 -10.53 -1.24 -10.63
CA LEU A 54 -9.68 -0.69 -11.68
C LEU A 54 -9.64 0.85 -11.62
N ALA A 55 -10.79 1.50 -11.41
CA ALA A 55 -10.87 2.95 -11.23
C ALA A 55 -10.07 3.42 -10.00
N LEU A 56 -10.11 2.70 -8.88
CA LEU A 56 -9.31 3.00 -7.69
C LEU A 56 -7.81 2.90 -7.97
N VAL A 57 -7.37 1.84 -8.66
CA VAL A 57 -5.96 1.64 -8.99
C VAL A 57 -5.47 2.74 -9.94
N ILE A 58 -6.25 3.08 -10.98
CA ILE A 58 -5.94 4.18 -11.90
C ILE A 58 -5.90 5.52 -11.17
N PHE A 59 -6.88 5.80 -10.30
CA PHE A 59 -6.89 6.99 -9.46
C PHE A 59 -5.61 7.09 -8.60
N THR A 60 -5.17 5.97 -8.03
CA THR A 60 -3.95 5.90 -7.22
C THR A 60 -2.71 6.16 -8.06
N LEU A 61 -2.64 5.59 -9.26
CA LEU A 61 -1.54 5.81 -10.21
C LEU A 61 -1.43 7.28 -10.63
N VAL A 62 -2.55 7.89 -11.05
CA VAL A 62 -2.63 9.30 -11.44
C VAL A 62 -2.29 10.21 -10.27
N SER A 63 -2.82 9.93 -9.08
CA SER A 63 -2.53 10.71 -7.87
C SER A 63 -1.05 10.67 -7.51
N THR A 64 -0.41 9.52 -7.65
CA THR A 64 1.03 9.36 -7.38
C THR A 64 1.86 10.16 -8.38
N ALA A 65 1.55 10.06 -9.68
CA ALA A 65 2.24 10.83 -10.72
C ALA A 65 2.04 12.35 -10.55
N LEU A 66 0.82 12.78 -10.23
CA LEU A 66 0.49 14.18 -10.01
C LEU A 66 1.21 14.73 -8.77
N THR A 67 1.34 13.94 -7.71
CA THR A 67 2.07 14.34 -6.50
C THR A 67 3.54 14.65 -6.81
N VAL A 68 4.20 13.79 -7.60
CA VAL A 68 5.58 14.01 -8.06
C VAL A 68 5.70 15.27 -8.93
N TYR A 69 4.73 15.49 -9.83
CA TYR A 69 4.73 16.66 -10.72
C TYR A 69 4.49 17.98 -9.95
N ILE A 70 3.46 18.05 -9.11
CA ILE A 70 3.07 19.27 -8.37
C ILE A 70 4.16 19.67 -7.37
N GLN A 71 4.83 18.71 -6.72
CA GLN A 71 5.94 18.97 -5.80
C GLN A 71 7.05 19.83 -6.45
N ASN A 72 7.25 19.72 -7.76
CA ASN A 72 8.25 20.48 -8.50
C ASN A 72 7.77 21.87 -8.98
N CYS A 73 6.46 22.17 -8.92
CA CYS A 73 5.88 23.35 -9.57
C CYS A 73 5.09 24.30 -8.66
N PHE A 74 4.62 23.90 -7.47
CA PHE A 74 3.69 24.70 -6.66
C PHE A 74 4.09 24.79 -5.18
N ASP A 75 4.09 26.00 -4.61
CA ASP A 75 4.47 26.22 -3.20
C ASP A 75 3.47 25.65 -2.15
N ASN A 76 2.18 25.50 -2.52
CA ASN A 76 1.12 25.01 -1.62
C ASN A 76 0.78 23.51 -1.79
N TRP A 77 1.65 22.75 -2.46
CA TRP A 77 1.44 21.35 -2.84
C TRP A 77 1.08 20.44 -1.65
N GLN A 78 1.64 20.70 -0.47
CA GLN A 78 1.47 19.86 0.72
C GLN A 78 0.01 19.73 1.17
N LYS A 79 -0.81 20.77 1.02
CA LYS A 79 -2.22 20.72 1.41
C LYS A 79 -3.01 19.79 0.48
N VAL A 80 -2.78 19.90 -0.83
CA VAL A 80 -3.46 19.08 -1.84
C VAL A 80 -3.08 17.61 -1.68
N VAL A 81 -1.79 17.32 -1.53
CA VAL A 81 -1.30 15.93 -1.35
C VAL A 81 -1.85 15.30 -0.07
N LYS A 82 -1.92 16.05 1.04
CA LYS A 82 -2.52 15.55 2.29
C LYS A 82 -3.99 15.15 2.12
N TRP A 83 -4.77 15.96 1.39
CA TRP A 83 -6.17 15.66 1.11
C TRP A 83 -6.34 14.43 0.22
N ILE A 84 -5.57 14.34 -0.88
CA ILE A 84 -5.58 13.19 -1.79
C ILE A 84 -5.20 11.90 -1.05
N ASN A 85 -4.13 11.93 -0.25
CA ASN A 85 -3.69 10.77 0.52
C ASN A 85 -4.75 10.32 1.52
N ARG A 86 -5.46 11.25 2.18
CA ARG A 86 -6.53 10.90 3.13
C ARG A 86 -7.70 10.22 2.44
N ILE A 87 -8.15 10.74 1.30
CA ILE A 87 -9.23 10.14 0.50
C ILE A 87 -8.79 8.76 -0.02
N SER A 88 -7.59 8.67 -0.59
CA SER A 88 -7.02 7.42 -1.09
C SER A 88 -6.96 6.35 0.00
N SER A 89 -6.48 6.72 1.20
CA SER A 89 -6.42 5.80 2.35
C SER A 89 -7.78 5.22 2.72
N LEU A 90 -8.84 6.03 2.74
CA LEU A 90 -10.20 5.58 3.04
C LEU A 90 -10.74 4.63 1.97
N LEU A 91 -10.50 4.96 0.69
CA LEU A 91 -10.90 4.09 -0.42
C LEU A 91 -10.15 2.75 -0.40
N TRP A 92 -8.85 2.76 -0.08
CA TRP A 92 -8.04 1.55 0.05
C TRP A 92 -8.41 0.69 1.26
N VAL A 93 -9.14 1.20 2.25
CA VAL A 93 -9.74 0.35 3.30
C VAL A 93 -11.03 -0.29 2.79
N LEU A 94 -11.93 0.52 2.21
CA LEU A 94 -13.28 0.09 1.87
C LEU A 94 -13.31 -0.86 0.65
N ILE A 95 -12.65 -0.46 -0.44
CA ILE A 95 -12.75 -1.17 -1.72
C ILE A 95 -12.14 -2.57 -1.66
N PRO A 96 -10.95 -2.82 -1.08
CA PRO A 96 -10.41 -4.18 -0.97
C PRO A 96 -11.29 -5.15 -0.18
N VAL A 97 -11.96 -4.67 0.87
CA VAL A 97 -12.89 -5.48 1.67
C VAL A 97 -14.12 -5.87 0.82
N LEU A 98 -14.71 -4.89 0.13
CA LEU A 98 -15.85 -5.14 -0.77
C LEU A 98 -15.44 -6.05 -1.92
N TYR A 99 -14.33 -5.75 -2.60
CA TYR A 99 -13.79 -6.54 -3.70
C TYR A 99 -13.56 -7.99 -3.29
N THR A 100 -12.90 -8.22 -2.17
CA THR A 100 -12.67 -9.58 -1.64
C THR A 100 -14.00 -10.29 -1.39
N SER A 101 -14.96 -9.62 -0.76
CA SER A 101 -16.26 -10.22 -0.41
C SER A 101 -17.05 -10.65 -1.66
N PHE A 102 -17.02 -9.87 -2.73
CA PHE A 102 -17.73 -10.18 -3.98
C PHE A 102 -16.99 -11.19 -4.87
N THR A 103 -15.66 -11.25 -4.83
CA THR A 103 -14.86 -12.03 -5.79
C THR A 103 -14.30 -13.35 -5.24
N ILE A 104 -14.27 -13.54 -3.92
CA ILE A 104 -13.69 -14.74 -3.30
C ILE A 104 -14.36 -16.04 -3.77
N ASN A 105 -15.67 -16.01 -3.97
CA ASN A 105 -16.49 -17.17 -4.38
C ASN A 105 -16.85 -17.19 -5.88
N GLU A 106 -16.27 -16.30 -6.69
CA GLU A 106 -16.62 -16.10 -8.11
C GLU A 106 -16.39 -17.35 -8.98
N LEU A 107 -15.35 -18.13 -8.67
CA LEU A 107 -15.00 -19.38 -9.38
C LEU A 107 -15.38 -20.65 -8.59
N SER A 108 -16.28 -20.56 -7.60
CA SER A 108 -16.72 -21.74 -6.84
C SER A 108 -17.22 -22.83 -7.80
N PRO A 109 -16.76 -24.10 -7.68
CA PRO A 109 -16.11 -24.71 -6.50
C PRO A 109 -14.56 -24.70 -6.50
N ILE A 110 -13.90 -23.96 -7.41
CA ILE A 110 -12.43 -23.96 -7.49
C ILE A 110 -11.82 -23.37 -6.19
N PRO A 111 -10.93 -24.12 -5.51
CA PRO A 111 -10.29 -23.66 -4.28
C PRO A 111 -9.44 -22.39 -4.51
N PHE A 112 -9.42 -21.53 -3.50
CA PHE A 112 -8.79 -20.21 -3.56
C PHE A 112 -7.28 -20.25 -3.87
N SER A 113 -6.55 -21.26 -3.38
CA SER A 113 -5.11 -21.42 -3.54
C SER A 113 -4.66 -21.94 -4.92
N CYS A 114 -5.61 -22.27 -5.80
CA CYS A 114 -5.34 -22.79 -7.15
C CYS A 114 -4.33 -23.97 -7.19
N PRO A 115 -4.61 -25.09 -6.48
CA PRO A 115 -3.73 -26.25 -6.47
C PRO A 115 -3.62 -26.88 -7.85
N LYS A 116 -2.41 -27.28 -8.24
CA LYS A 116 -2.13 -27.85 -9.57
C LYS A 116 -2.81 -29.21 -9.80
N ASP A 117 -3.09 -29.91 -8.72
CA ASP A 117 -3.71 -31.23 -8.61
C ASP A 117 -5.25 -31.18 -8.57
N TYR A 118 -5.85 -29.99 -8.65
CA TYR A 118 -7.30 -29.84 -8.76
C TYR A 118 -7.84 -30.21 -10.15
N SER A 119 -9.00 -30.85 -10.21
CA SER A 119 -9.69 -31.18 -11.46
C SER A 119 -10.41 -29.96 -12.04
N TYR A 120 -9.68 -29.11 -12.75
CA TYR A 120 -10.24 -27.90 -13.37
C TYR A 120 -11.24 -28.20 -14.49
N PRO A 121 -12.34 -27.43 -14.62
CA PRO A 121 -13.29 -27.59 -15.72
C PRO A 121 -12.63 -27.39 -17.08
N ASN A 122 -13.15 -28.05 -18.11
CA ASN A 122 -12.65 -27.88 -19.47
C ASN A 122 -13.07 -26.52 -20.06
N PRO A 123 -12.14 -25.74 -20.65
CA PRO A 123 -10.71 -26.03 -20.82
C PRO A 123 -9.89 -25.75 -19.54
N SER A 124 -9.22 -26.79 -19.02
CA SER A 124 -8.55 -26.78 -17.71
C SER A 124 -7.51 -25.68 -17.55
N LYS A 125 -6.70 -25.44 -18.60
CA LYS A 125 -5.66 -24.40 -18.62
C LYS A 125 -6.22 -22.98 -18.44
N SER A 126 -7.38 -22.70 -19.02
CA SER A 126 -8.03 -21.39 -18.90
C SER A 126 -8.55 -21.15 -17.48
N TYR A 127 -9.20 -22.16 -16.89
CA TYR A 127 -9.68 -22.08 -15.51
C TYR A 127 -8.54 -21.99 -14.49
N TYR A 128 -7.44 -22.72 -14.71
CA TYR A 128 -6.24 -22.61 -13.88
C TYR A 128 -5.63 -21.19 -13.95
N ASN A 129 -5.46 -20.65 -15.15
CA ASN A 129 -4.94 -19.28 -15.33
C ASN A 129 -5.87 -18.23 -14.72
N ALA A 130 -7.19 -18.39 -14.87
CA ALA A 130 -8.19 -17.51 -14.27
C ALA A 130 -8.17 -17.56 -12.73
N CYS A 131 -7.96 -18.74 -12.15
CA CYS A 131 -7.77 -18.89 -10.72
C CYS A 131 -6.49 -18.16 -10.26
N LEU A 132 -5.37 -18.41 -10.94
CA LEU A 132 -4.07 -17.85 -10.56
C LEU A 132 -4.06 -16.33 -10.66
N ILE A 133 -4.64 -15.77 -11.73
CA ILE A 133 -4.66 -14.32 -11.92
C ILE A 133 -5.54 -13.63 -10.88
N ARG A 134 -6.67 -14.24 -10.51
CA ARG A 134 -7.53 -13.76 -9.41
C ARG A 134 -6.77 -13.77 -8.08
N PHE A 135 -6.08 -14.87 -7.77
CA PHE A 135 -5.29 -15.00 -6.55
C PHE A 135 -4.20 -13.94 -6.48
N LEU A 136 -3.41 -13.77 -7.55
CA LEU A 136 -2.34 -12.78 -7.62
C LEU A 136 -2.88 -11.35 -7.53
N ASN A 137 -3.97 -11.04 -8.23
CA ASN A 137 -4.61 -9.73 -8.15
C ASN A 137 -5.06 -9.41 -6.73
N LEU A 138 -5.68 -10.37 -6.04
CA LEU A 138 -6.11 -10.21 -4.65
C LEU A 138 -4.90 -9.98 -3.72
N MET A 139 -3.85 -10.78 -3.86
CA MET A 139 -2.63 -10.62 -3.07
C MET A 139 -1.98 -9.24 -3.29
N LEU A 140 -1.87 -8.78 -4.53
CA LEU A 140 -1.32 -7.46 -4.86
C LEU A 140 -2.17 -6.33 -4.28
N MET A 141 -3.50 -6.44 -4.36
CA MET A 141 -4.42 -5.47 -3.76
C MET A 141 -4.21 -5.35 -2.24
N TRP A 142 -4.06 -6.47 -1.53
CA TRP A 142 -3.82 -6.45 -0.08
C TRP A 142 -2.42 -5.91 0.27
N ILE A 143 -1.40 -6.17 -0.54
CA ILE A 143 -0.07 -5.55 -0.39
C ILE A 143 -0.18 -4.02 -0.57
N MET A 144 -0.92 -3.56 -1.58
CA MET A 144 -1.20 -2.13 -1.78
C MET A 144 -1.93 -1.50 -0.60
N PHE A 145 -2.93 -2.19 -0.05
CA PHE A 145 -3.61 -1.73 1.16
C PHE A 145 -2.64 -1.57 2.33
N LEU A 146 -1.82 -2.59 2.61
CA LEU A 146 -0.86 -2.56 3.72
C LEU A 146 0.16 -1.44 3.58
N THR A 147 0.75 -1.28 2.39
CA THR A 147 1.71 -0.20 2.13
C THR A 147 1.08 1.18 2.28
N THR A 148 -0.14 1.36 1.76
CA THR A 148 -0.91 2.61 1.92
C THR A 148 -1.23 2.88 3.38
N PHE A 149 -1.65 1.86 4.14
CA PHE A 149 -1.90 1.98 5.57
C PHE A 149 -0.66 2.43 6.36
N PHE A 150 0.51 1.83 6.09
CA PHE A 150 1.76 2.26 6.71
C PHE A 150 2.12 3.70 6.34
N PHE A 151 1.90 4.11 5.09
CA PHE A 151 2.07 5.51 4.68
C PHE A 151 1.16 6.47 5.47
N THR A 152 -0.12 6.12 5.64
CA THR A 152 -1.06 6.94 6.42
C THR A 152 -0.62 7.04 7.88
N VAL A 153 -0.22 5.93 8.49
CA VAL A 153 0.25 5.91 9.89
C VAL A 153 1.46 6.81 10.04
N LEU A 154 2.48 6.70 9.17
CA LEU A 154 3.66 7.57 9.21
C LEU A 154 3.30 9.05 9.02
N ALA A 155 2.37 9.36 8.12
CA ALA A 155 1.91 10.72 7.87
C ALA A 155 1.12 11.33 9.04
N LEU A 156 0.56 10.51 9.93
CA LEU A 156 -0.17 10.96 11.13
C LEU A 156 0.76 11.26 12.31
N ILE A 157 1.99 10.77 12.31
CA ILE A 157 2.93 11.02 13.39
C ILE A 157 3.45 12.46 13.25
N PRO A 158 3.15 13.38 14.20
CA PRO A 158 3.65 14.73 14.12
C PRO A 158 5.17 14.74 14.31
N GLU A 159 5.89 15.49 13.48
CA GLU A 159 7.37 15.61 13.52
C GLU A 159 7.91 15.89 14.92
N ARG A 160 7.16 16.66 15.74
CA ARG A 160 7.51 16.93 17.15
C ARG A 160 7.62 15.66 18.00
N LYS A 161 6.66 14.73 17.87
CA LYS A 161 6.70 13.46 18.61
C LYS A 161 7.82 12.53 18.15
N ILE A 162 8.23 12.61 16.88
CA ILE A 162 9.38 11.84 16.37
C ILE A 162 10.66 12.37 17.01
N ASN A 163 10.83 13.70 17.03
CA ASN A 163 11.98 14.34 17.67
C ASN A 163 12.02 14.07 19.18
N ASP A 164 10.88 14.01 19.86
CA ASP A 164 10.82 13.65 21.28
C ASP A 164 11.15 12.16 21.51
N LEU A 165 10.62 11.24 20.69
CA LEU A 165 10.85 9.79 20.84
C LEU A 165 12.31 9.39 20.60
N PHE A 166 12.99 10.04 19.65
CA PHE A 166 14.38 9.76 19.29
C PHE A 166 15.39 10.71 19.96
N GLY A 167 14.97 11.89 20.41
CA GLY A 167 15.81 12.88 21.10
C GLY A 167 15.90 12.70 22.61
N VAL A 168 15.02 11.93 23.24
CA VAL A 168 15.04 11.69 24.70
C VAL A 168 16.19 10.76 25.16
N LYS A 169 16.85 10.02 24.24
CA LYS A 169 17.90 9.07 24.64
C LYS A 169 19.30 9.70 24.85
N SER A 170 19.55 10.93 24.41
CA SER A 170 20.86 11.58 24.59
C SER A 170 20.97 12.41 25.88
N ASN A 171 19.86 12.86 26.46
CA ASN A 171 19.91 13.69 27.68
C ASN A 171 20.00 12.88 28.98
N ILE A 172 19.59 11.60 28.99
CA ILE A 172 19.66 10.78 30.22
C ILE A 172 21.11 10.34 30.50
N LYS A 173 21.95 10.14 29.48
CA LYS A 173 23.37 9.80 29.69
C LYS A 173 24.20 10.98 30.21
N ASN A 174 23.92 12.20 29.73
CA ASN A 174 24.67 13.37 30.14
C ASN A 174 24.35 13.84 31.57
N ASP A 175 23.14 13.54 32.07
CA ASP A 175 22.75 13.89 33.44
C ASP A 175 23.32 12.91 34.49
N ASP A 176 23.52 11.63 34.13
CA ASP A 176 24.20 10.66 35.02
C ASP A 176 25.72 10.90 35.07
N GLU A 177 26.38 11.21 33.93
CA GLU A 177 27.81 11.55 33.93
C GLU A 177 28.10 12.87 34.67
N ARG A 178 27.17 13.84 34.64
CA ARG A 178 27.31 15.11 35.38
C ARG A 178 27.11 14.95 36.88
N LYS A 179 26.19 14.07 37.31
CA LYS A 179 26.00 13.77 38.75
C LYS A 179 27.13 12.95 39.35
N GLU A 180 27.79 12.11 38.55
CA GLU A 180 28.95 11.34 39.01
C GLU A 180 30.20 12.22 39.16
N SER A 181 30.39 13.24 38.29
CA SER A 181 31.48 14.21 38.45
C SER A 181 31.33 15.14 39.66
N ASP A 182 30.10 15.53 40.03
CA ASP A 182 29.86 16.44 41.18
C ASP A 182 30.04 15.74 42.55
N VAL A 183 30.10 14.41 42.59
CA VAL A 183 30.29 13.62 43.84
C VAL A 183 31.77 13.41 44.18
N TYR A 184 32.68 13.53 43.21
CA TYR A 184 34.12 13.41 43.45
C TYR A 184 34.82 14.76 43.74
N ASP A 185 34.08 15.87 43.70
CA ASP A 185 34.57 17.25 43.96
C ASP A 185 34.04 17.82 45.30
N VAL A 186 33.87 17.00 46.35
CA VAL A 186 33.57 17.44 47.73
C VAL A 186 34.63 16.97 48.73
#